data_AF-A0A524BEM1-F1
#
_entry.id   AF-A0A524BEM1-F1
#
_cell.length_a   1.000
_cell.length_b   1.000
_cell.length_c   1.000
_cell.angle_alpha   90.00
_cell.angle_beta   90.00
_cell.angle_gamma   90.00
#
_symmetry.space_group_name_H-M   'P 1'
#
loop_
_entity.id
_entity.type
_entity.pdbx_description
1 polymer ?
#
loop_
_entity_poly.entity_id
_entity_poly.type
_entity_poly.pdbx_seq_one_letter_code
_entity_poly.pdbx_strand_id
1 'polypeptide(L)'
;MKENQAWSEYCKALSPAIIETCTRTSVAAGPSALVKVLATELPDWKFRHVFARGGWYRLGGIVDASGNRITDNLERWVENALDERDGDIGQLIDDHADNTLYATRLVGQTHYLVAQEGEAHEAFLQLEIEDHQEVRAHRLFVNDPSTIEELVDPRLGDEALVPLGLPHYIFRRIQHIGAFLRRMLQQKAEPAPIHRLFEDWSKTSAGATSSFCNHWVVATREHLDRYHQPIFRAQPIATLAGEPPEFEASAGTSGLKLQEALQHFDRGAGYPMAWYFHMLTTKSVPYWVAQSAVEDALGGFAYLPQKDVDAIRHWLHAPYTV
;
A
#
# COMPACT_ATOMS: atom_id res chain seq x y z
N MET A 1 9.14 5.89 25.02
CA MET A 1 9.91 4.68 24.64
C MET A 1 9.22 3.38 25.07
N LYS A 2 8.85 3.20 26.35
CA LYS A 2 8.23 1.96 26.87
C LYS A 2 6.93 1.55 26.15
N GLU A 3 6.02 2.47 25.85
CA GLU A 3 4.78 2.15 25.12
C GLU A 3 5.00 1.74 23.65
N ASN A 4 5.96 2.36 22.95
CA ASN A 4 6.25 2.02 21.55
C ASN A 4 6.91 0.64 21.44
N GLN A 5 7.82 0.32 22.35
CA GLN A 5 8.45 -0.99 22.43
C GLN A 5 7.42 -2.07 22.77
N ALA A 6 6.48 -1.78 23.68
CA ALA A 6 5.38 -2.66 24.00
C ALA A 6 4.51 -2.99 22.77
N TRP A 7 4.18 -2.00 21.93
CA TRP A 7 3.40 -2.26 20.70
C TRP A 7 4.14 -3.09 19.67
N SER A 8 5.45 -2.88 19.48
CA SER A 8 6.23 -3.70 18.55
C SER A 8 6.32 -5.15 19.02
N GLU A 9 6.55 -5.38 20.31
CA GLU A 9 6.59 -6.72 20.91
C GLU A 9 5.21 -7.39 20.87
N TYR A 10 4.15 -6.64 21.17
CA TYR A 10 2.78 -7.13 21.09
C TYR A 10 2.38 -7.53 19.67
N CYS A 11 2.66 -6.70 18.66
CA CYS A 11 2.41 -7.02 17.26
C CYS A 11 3.16 -8.29 16.82
N LYS A 12 4.41 -8.47 17.27
CA LYS A 12 5.18 -9.70 17.04
C LYS A 12 4.51 -10.93 17.66
N ALA A 13 3.95 -10.78 18.87
CA ALA A 13 3.26 -11.88 19.55
C ALA A 13 1.98 -12.35 18.81
N LEU A 14 1.34 -11.48 18.02
CA LEU A 14 0.18 -11.85 17.19
C LEU A 14 0.57 -12.63 15.92
N SER A 15 1.83 -12.54 15.47
CA SER A 15 2.27 -13.05 14.17
C SER A 15 2.06 -14.56 13.98
N PRO A 16 2.33 -15.45 14.97
CA PRO A 16 2.12 -16.88 14.80
C PRO A 16 0.68 -17.27 14.45
N ALA A 17 -0.32 -16.67 15.12
CA ALA A 17 -1.72 -16.92 14.86
C ALA A 17 -2.15 -16.44 13.45
N ILE A 18 -1.59 -15.32 13.00
CA ILE A 18 -1.84 -14.76 11.66
C ILE A 18 -1.22 -15.66 10.59
N ILE A 19 0.01 -16.14 10.81
CA ILE A 19 0.68 -17.09 9.92
C ILE A 19 -0.15 -18.35 9.77
N GLU A 20 -0.59 -18.94 10.89
CA GLU A 20 -1.44 -20.15 10.89
C GLU A 20 -2.77 -19.91 10.14
N THR A 21 -3.37 -18.73 10.32
CA THR A 21 -4.57 -18.30 9.58
C THR A 21 -4.30 -18.24 8.07
N CYS A 22 -3.16 -17.68 7.65
CA CYS A 22 -2.77 -17.61 6.25
C CYS A 22 -2.58 -19.00 5.65
N THR A 23 -1.94 -19.92 6.38
CA THR A 23 -1.68 -21.29 5.93
C THR A 23 -2.96 -22.12 5.76
N ARG A 24 -3.94 -21.94 6.65
CA ARG A 24 -5.19 -22.72 6.64
C ARG A 24 -6.29 -22.15 5.75
N THR A 25 -6.18 -20.89 5.34
CA THR A 25 -7.21 -20.23 4.53
C THR A 25 -6.87 -20.33 3.06
N SER A 26 -7.76 -20.93 2.27
CA SER A 26 -7.63 -20.93 0.82
C SER A 26 -7.93 -19.55 0.24
N VAL A 27 -7.07 -19.06 -0.66
CA VAL A 27 -7.27 -17.80 -1.39
C VAL A 27 -8.55 -17.84 -2.23
N ALA A 28 -8.95 -19.02 -2.72
CA ALA A 28 -10.20 -19.20 -3.47
C ALA A 28 -11.47 -18.87 -2.65
N ALA A 29 -11.40 -18.93 -1.32
CA ALA A 29 -12.50 -18.55 -0.44
C ALA A 29 -12.60 -17.01 -0.23
N GLY A 30 -11.59 -16.28 -0.71
CA GLY A 30 -11.52 -14.82 -0.69
C GLY A 30 -11.23 -14.19 0.68
N PRO A 31 -11.03 -12.86 0.72
CA PRO A 31 -10.62 -12.15 1.93
C PRO A 31 -11.62 -12.23 3.09
N SER A 32 -12.91 -12.41 2.79
CA SER A 32 -13.95 -12.57 3.82
C SER A 32 -13.77 -13.85 4.64
N ALA A 33 -13.29 -14.94 4.02
CA ALA A 33 -12.97 -16.17 4.74
C ALA A 33 -11.75 -15.96 5.65
N LEU A 34 -10.73 -15.26 5.16
CA LEU A 34 -9.54 -14.88 5.94
C LEU A 34 -9.92 -14.08 7.19
N VAL A 35 -10.77 -13.06 7.05
CA VAL A 35 -11.30 -12.26 8.17
C VAL A 35 -12.04 -13.14 9.18
N LYS A 36 -12.86 -14.10 8.72
CA LYS A 36 -13.61 -15.00 9.61
C LYS A 36 -12.70 -15.92 10.43
N VAL A 37 -11.64 -16.45 9.82
CA VAL A 37 -10.66 -17.28 10.52
C VAL A 37 -9.87 -16.43 11.51
N LEU A 38 -9.42 -15.23 11.11
CA LEU A 38 -8.73 -14.29 12.00
C LEU A 38 -9.58 -13.93 13.22
N ALA A 39 -10.89 -13.74 13.07
CA ALA A 39 -11.78 -13.45 14.18
C ALA A 39 -11.89 -14.62 15.20
N THR A 40 -11.58 -15.84 14.77
CA THR A 40 -11.54 -17.03 15.64
C THR A 40 -10.19 -17.15 16.35
N GLU A 41 -9.10 -16.92 15.62
CA GLU A 41 -7.72 -17.05 16.14
C GLU A 41 -7.30 -15.85 17.01
N LEU A 42 -7.84 -14.66 16.74
CA LEU A 42 -7.56 -13.40 17.43
C LEU A 42 -8.86 -12.71 17.86
N PRO A 43 -9.62 -13.27 18.83
CA PRO A 43 -10.96 -12.79 19.19
C PRO A 43 -10.99 -11.37 19.77
N ASP A 44 -9.87 -10.92 20.34
CA ASP A 44 -9.73 -9.56 20.88
C ASP A 44 -9.65 -8.49 19.76
N TRP A 45 -9.38 -8.90 18.52
CA TRP A 45 -9.18 -8.00 17.39
C TRP A 45 -10.24 -8.20 16.30
N LYS A 46 -11.07 -7.17 16.10
CA LYS A 46 -12.07 -7.13 15.04
C LYS A 46 -11.45 -6.66 13.73
N PHE A 47 -10.65 -7.51 13.10
CA PHE A 47 -10.10 -7.19 11.78
C PHE A 47 -11.21 -7.12 10.73
N ARG A 48 -11.09 -6.11 9.86
CA ARG A 48 -11.87 -6.02 8.62
C ARG A 48 -10.93 -5.83 7.44
N HIS A 49 -11.24 -6.50 6.33
CA HIS A 49 -10.57 -6.25 5.06
C HIS A 49 -11.04 -4.91 4.50
N VAL A 50 -10.10 -4.06 4.07
CA VAL A 50 -10.42 -2.69 3.61
C VAL A 50 -9.97 -2.40 2.20
N PHE A 51 -8.92 -3.08 1.74
CA PHE A 51 -8.30 -2.77 0.47
C PHE A 51 -7.40 -3.92 0.02
N ALA A 52 -7.24 -4.09 -1.29
CA ALA A 52 -6.23 -4.96 -1.88
C ALA A 52 -5.52 -4.21 -3.01
N ARG A 53 -4.19 -4.33 -3.08
CA ARG A 53 -3.37 -3.72 -4.12
C ARG A 53 -2.60 -4.79 -4.87
N GLY A 54 -3.04 -5.08 -6.08
CA GLY A 54 -2.37 -5.98 -7.02
C GLY A 54 -1.44 -5.27 -8.01
N GLY A 55 -1.05 -5.99 -9.04
CA GLY A 55 -0.24 -5.47 -10.15
C GLY A 55 1.25 -5.44 -9.88
N TRP A 56 1.71 -6.09 -8.80
CA TRP A 56 3.13 -6.32 -8.56
C TRP A 56 3.48 -7.77 -8.87
N TYR A 57 4.75 -7.99 -9.21
CA TYR A 57 5.36 -9.30 -9.22
C TYR A 57 6.73 -9.23 -8.53
N ARG A 58 7.25 -10.39 -8.15
CA ARG A 58 8.65 -10.59 -7.77
C ARG A 58 9.25 -11.67 -8.65
N LEU A 59 10.55 -11.59 -8.92
CA LEU A 59 11.25 -12.68 -9.55
C LEU A 59 11.20 -13.90 -8.65
N GLY A 60 10.89 -15.05 -9.25
CA GLY A 60 10.88 -16.33 -8.58
C GLY A 60 12.18 -17.08 -8.88
N GLY A 61 12.01 -18.32 -9.30
CA GLY A 61 13.07 -19.26 -9.61
C GLY A 61 13.07 -19.70 -11.06
N ILE A 62 13.54 -20.93 -11.28
CA ILE A 62 13.59 -21.58 -12.59
C ILE A 62 12.90 -22.94 -12.50
N VAL A 63 12.12 -23.26 -13.54
CA VAL A 63 11.56 -24.59 -13.76
C VAL A 63 11.96 -25.13 -15.13
N ASP A 64 12.03 -26.45 -15.25
CA ASP A 64 12.22 -27.11 -16.54
C ASP A 64 10.93 -27.15 -17.38
N ALA A 65 10.99 -27.75 -18.57
CA ALA A 65 9.83 -27.92 -19.46
C ALA A 65 8.69 -28.75 -18.86
N SER A 66 8.99 -29.63 -17.91
CA SER A 66 8.00 -30.44 -17.19
C SER A 66 7.42 -29.74 -15.97
N GLY A 67 7.94 -28.55 -15.62
CA GLY A 67 7.56 -27.79 -14.43
C GLY A 67 8.31 -28.21 -13.16
N ASN A 68 9.37 -29.02 -13.27
CA ASN A 68 10.18 -29.37 -12.10
C ASN A 68 11.07 -28.19 -11.70
N ARG A 69 11.18 -27.96 -10.39
CA ARG A 69 12.02 -26.91 -9.82
C ARG A 69 13.51 -27.18 -10.06
N ILE A 70 14.20 -26.17 -10.58
CA ILE A 70 15.68 -26.13 -10.68
C ILE A 70 16.27 -25.29 -9.55
N THR A 71 15.73 -24.09 -9.34
CA THR A 71 16.13 -23.16 -8.26
C THR A 71 14.93 -22.31 -7.86
N ASP A 72 14.87 -21.88 -6.60
CA ASP A 72 13.84 -20.95 -6.09
C ASP A 72 14.23 -19.48 -6.28
N ASN A 73 15.45 -19.21 -6.74
CA ASN A 73 15.96 -17.85 -6.95
C ASN A 73 16.68 -17.76 -8.30
N LEU A 74 16.04 -17.07 -9.24
CA LEU A 74 16.52 -16.84 -10.60
C LEU A 74 17.78 -15.97 -10.61
N GLU A 75 17.76 -14.84 -9.92
CA GLU A 75 18.87 -13.87 -9.90
C GLU A 75 20.15 -14.53 -9.41
N ARG A 76 20.09 -15.16 -8.23
CA ARG A 76 21.23 -15.85 -7.63
C ARG A 76 21.74 -17.00 -8.49
N TRP A 77 20.85 -17.70 -9.19
CA TRP A 77 21.27 -18.77 -10.09
C TRP A 77 22.01 -18.22 -11.30
N VAL A 78 21.52 -17.14 -11.91
CA VAL A 78 22.19 -16.48 -13.04
C VAL A 78 23.52 -15.90 -12.61
N GLU A 79 23.58 -15.20 -11.46
CA GLU A 79 24.82 -14.65 -10.89
C GLU A 79 25.88 -15.75 -10.70
N ASN A 80 25.54 -16.84 -10.00
CA ASN A 80 26.48 -17.95 -9.78
C ASN A 80 26.92 -18.60 -11.10
N ALA A 81 25.98 -18.80 -12.04
CA ALA A 81 26.30 -19.44 -13.32
C ALA A 81 27.20 -18.57 -14.20
N LEU A 82 27.08 -17.24 -14.10
CA LEU A 82 27.97 -16.30 -14.79
C LEU A 82 29.33 -16.20 -14.10
N ASP A 83 29.39 -16.21 -12.77
CA ASP A 83 30.65 -16.22 -12.03
C ASP A 83 31.52 -17.44 -12.40
N GLU A 84 30.91 -18.61 -12.63
CA GLU A 84 31.61 -19.81 -13.12
C GLU A 84 32.16 -19.68 -14.55
N ARG A 85 31.71 -18.68 -15.30
CA ARG A 85 32.02 -18.44 -16.72
C ARG A 85 32.71 -17.10 -16.93
N ASP A 86 33.31 -16.53 -15.89
CA ASP A 86 33.97 -15.23 -15.93
C ASP A 86 33.08 -14.10 -16.50
N GLY A 87 31.77 -14.20 -16.31
CA GLY A 87 30.77 -13.26 -16.82
C GLY A 87 30.32 -13.48 -18.27
N ASP A 88 30.71 -14.58 -18.91
CA ASP A 88 30.35 -14.87 -20.31
C ASP A 88 28.90 -15.39 -20.42
N ILE A 89 27.97 -14.48 -20.74
CA ILE A 89 26.56 -14.79 -21.01
C ILE A 89 26.42 -15.66 -22.26
N GLY A 90 27.28 -15.50 -23.27
CA GLY A 90 27.23 -16.31 -24.49
C GLY A 90 27.54 -17.78 -24.18
N GLN A 91 28.59 -18.02 -23.39
CA GLN A 91 28.90 -19.37 -22.91
C GLN A 91 27.77 -19.95 -22.05
N LEU A 92 27.12 -19.14 -21.20
CA LEU A 92 25.96 -19.59 -20.43
C LEU A 92 24.80 -20.04 -21.34
N ILE A 93 24.54 -19.29 -22.42
CA ILE A 93 23.51 -19.64 -23.40
C ILE A 93 23.86 -20.95 -24.11
N ASP A 94 25.10 -21.09 -24.57
CA ASP A 94 25.58 -22.29 -25.29
C ASP A 94 25.49 -23.55 -24.43
N ASP A 95 25.90 -23.47 -23.16
CA ASP A 95 25.82 -24.58 -22.20
C ASP A 95 24.38 -25.05 -21.94
N HIS A 96 23.40 -24.16 -22.15
CA HIS A 96 21.98 -24.42 -21.97
C HIS A 96 21.19 -24.50 -23.28
N ALA A 97 21.84 -24.60 -24.44
CA ALA A 97 21.18 -24.64 -25.74
C ALA A 97 20.16 -25.79 -25.89
N ASP A 98 20.47 -26.96 -25.31
CA ASP A 98 19.60 -28.14 -25.33
C ASP A 98 18.57 -28.16 -24.17
N ASN A 99 18.65 -27.21 -23.25
CA ASN A 99 17.77 -27.13 -22.08
C ASN A 99 16.58 -26.20 -22.35
N THR A 100 15.38 -26.65 -21.98
CA THR A 100 14.20 -25.77 -21.96
C THR A 100 13.90 -25.39 -20.51
N LEU A 101 14.36 -24.20 -20.14
CA LEU A 101 14.17 -23.62 -18.82
C LEU A 101 13.26 -22.41 -18.90
N TYR A 102 12.45 -22.20 -17.86
CA TYR A 102 11.58 -21.05 -17.72
C TYR A 102 11.86 -20.33 -16.42
N ALA A 103 11.95 -19.01 -16.49
CA ALA A 103 11.87 -18.15 -15.32
C ALA A 103 10.46 -18.19 -14.74
N THR A 104 10.36 -18.05 -13.43
CA THR A 104 9.08 -17.91 -12.75
C THR A 104 8.94 -16.54 -12.10
N ARG A 105 7.69 -16.12 -11.89
CA ARG A 105 7.34 -14.90 -11.18
C ARG A 105 6.35 -15.24 -10.07
N LEU A 106 6.48 -14.56 -8.93
CA LEU A 106 5.45 -14.52 -7.91
C LEU A 106 4.55 -13.33 -8.22
N VAL A 107 3.35 -13.58 -8.74
CA VAL A 107 2.35 -12.54 -9.03
C VAL A 107 1.33 -12.51 -7.90
N GLY A 108 0.88 -11.33 -7.49
CA GLY A 108 -0.01 -11.25 -6.34
C GLY A 108 -0.57 -9.89 -6.03
N GLN A 109 -1.24 -9.83 -4.89
CA GLN A 109 -1.76 -8.60 -4.31
C GLN A 109 -1.52 -8.55 -2.81
N THR A 110 -1.43 -7.33 -2.28
CA THR A 110 -1.36 -7.10 -0.83
C THR A 110 -2.73 -6.71 -0.31
N HIS A 111 -3.29 -7.53 0.56
CA HIS A 111 -4.49 -7.24 1.34
C HIS A 111 -4.14 -6.42 2.57
N TYR A 112 -4.90 -5.34 2.77
CA TYR A 112 -4.84 -4.53 3.96
C TYR A 112 -6.08 -4.82 4.81
N LEU A 113 -5.82 -5.16 6.07
CA LEU A 113 -6.82 -5.32 7.10
C LEU A 113 -6.54 -4.34 8.22
N VAL A 114 -7.58 -3.86 8.88
CA VAL A 114 -7.43 -2.96 10.02
C VAL A 114 -8.32 -3.39 11.19
N ALA A 115 -7.87 -3.09 12.40
CA ALA A 115 -8.65 -3.24 13.62
C ALA A 115 -8.43 -2.02 14.51
N GLN A 116 -9.53 -1.36 14.93
CA GLN A 116 -9.48 -0.20 15.82
C GLN A 116 -9.08 -0.65 17.24
N GLU A 117 -8.17 0.08 17.88
CA GLU A 117 -7.73 -0.16 19.26
C GLU A 117 -8.37 0.83 20.24
N GLY A 118 -8.44 2.12 19.88
CA GLY A 118 -8.98 3.18 20.73
C GLY A 118 -9.78 4.24 19.98
N GLU A 119 -10.09 5.36 20.61
CA GLU A 119 -10.85 6.46 19.97
C GLU A 119 -9.98 7.35 19.08
N ALA A 120 -8.67 7.41 19.32
CA ALA A 120 -7.75 8.19 18.51
C ALA A 120 -7.67 7.63 17.08
N HIS A 121 -7.59 8.51 16.09
CA HIS A 121 -7.69 8.12 14.67
C HIS A 121 -6.47 7.34 14.17
N GLU A 122 -5.32 7.50 14.81
CA GLU A 122 -4.11 6.72 14.59
C GLU A 122 -4.03 5.44 15.45
N ALA A 123 -4.96 5.25 16.40
CA ALA A 123 -4.99 4.10 17.32
C ALA A 123 -5.67 2.88 16.69
N PHE A 124 -4.99 2.30 15.69
CA PHE A 124 -5.42 1.08 15.03
C PHE A 124 -4.25 0.19 14.62
N LEU A 125 -4.52 -1.11 14.55
CA LEU A 125 -3.65 -2.09 13.92
C LEU A 125 -3.89 -2.11 12.42
N GLN A 126 -2.82 -2.12 11.65
CA GLN A 126 -2.82 -2.42 10.23
C GLN A 126 -2.08 -3.74 9.99
N LEU A 127 -2.76 -4.67 9.34
CA LEU A 127 -2.28 -5.98 8.97
C LEU A 127 -2.19 -6.04 7.43
N GLU A 128 -1.00 -6.39 6.95
CA GLU A 128 -0.71 -6.65 5.55
C GLU A 128 -0.51 -8.16 5.36
N ILE A 129 -1.33 -8.74 4.49
CA ILE A 129 -1.23 -10.15 4.05
C ILE A 129 -1.13 -10.12 2.54
N GLU A 130 -0.16 -10.83 1.98
CA GLU A 130 -0.06 -11.01 0.55
C GLU A 130 -0.82 -12.27 0.15
N ASP A 131 -1.54 -12.25 -0.96
CA ASP A 131 -1.72 -13.47 -1.74
C ASP A 131 -0.75 -13.44 -2.92
N HIS A 132 -0.16 -14.57 -3.23
CA HIS A 132 0.55 -14.71 -4.49
C HIS A 132 0.49 -16.13 -5.02
N GLN A 133 0.64 -16.21 -6.34
CA GLN A 133 0.75 -17.42 -7.10
C GLN A 133 2.06 -17.39 -7.86
N GLU A 134 2.78 -18.50 -7.82
CA GLU A 134 3.91 -18.66 -8.71
C GLU A 134 3.43 -19.05 -10.10
N VAL A 135 3.91 -18.33 -11.09
CA VAL A 135 3.60 -18.54 -12.50
C VAL A 135 4.90 -18.69 -13.28
N ARG A 136 4.86 -19.56 -14.29
CA ARG A 136 5.85 -19.57 -15.36
C ARG A 136 5.72 -18.28 -16.16
N ALA A 137 6.82 -17.53 -16.24
CA ALA A 137 6.93 -16.30 -17.00
C ALA A 137 7.53 -16.61 -18.38
N HIS A 138 8.70 -16.07 -18.70
CA HIS A 138 9.39 -16.30 -19.97
C HIS A 138 10.28 -17.54 -19.97
N ARG A 139 10.58 -18.02 -21.17
CA ARG A 139 11.64 -19.00 -21.38
C ARG A 139 13.00 -18.32 -21.21
N LEU A 140 13.97 -18.99 -20.59
CA LEU A 140 15.35 -18.51 -20.52
C LEU A 140 16.08 -18.73 -21.85
N PHE A 141 17.07 -17.89 -22.13
CA PHE A 141 17.98 -18.00 -23.28
C PHE A 141 17.31 -17.91 -24.66
N VAL A 142 16.08 -17.40 -24.73
CA VAL A 142 15.44 -17.02 -25.99
C VAL A 142 15.68 -15.54 -26.28
N ASN A 143 15.68 -15.18 -27.57
CA ASN A 143 15.93 -13.82 -28.06
C ASN A 143 17.36 -13.28 -27.80
N ASP A 144 18.33 -14.18 -27.62
CA ASP A 144 19.76 -13.87 -27.48
C ASP A 144 20.04 -12.73 -26.47
N PRO A 145 19.68 -12.91 -25.18
CA PRO A 145 19.82 -11.86 -24.18
C PRO A 145 21.29 -11.46 -24.02
N SER A 146 21.55 -10.16 -24.07
CA SER A 146 22.90 -9.60 -24.01
C SER A 146 23.28 -9.10 -22.62
N THR A 147 22.30 -9.03 -21.71
CA THR A 147 22.46 -8.56 -20.33
C THR A 147 21.74 -9.46 -19.34
N ILE A 148 22.15 -9.39 -18.06
CA ILE A 148 21.45 -10.09 -16.98
C ILE A 148 20.00 -9.63 -16.89
N GLU A 149 19.72 -8.33 -17.03
CA GLU A 149 18.36 -7.76 -16.99
C GLU A 149 17.46 -8.37 -18.08
N GLU A 150 17.97 -8.47 -19.32
CA GLU A 150 17.25 -9.11 -20.43
C GLU A 150 17.01 -10.60 -20.20
N LEU A 151 17.91 -11.28 -19.47
CA LEU A 151 17.77 -12.69 -19.14
C LEU A 151 16.77 -12.93 -17.99
N VAL A 152 16.83 -12.10 -16.93
CA VAL A 152 16.05 -12.33 -15.69
C VAL A 152 14.67 -11.66 -15.70
N ASP A 153 14.55 -10.48 -16.32
CA ASP A 153 13.31 -9.72 -16.36
C ASP A 153 13.11 -8.96 -17.69
N PRO A 154 13.02 -9.68 -18.82
CA PRO A 154 12.79 -9.06 -20.11
C PRO A 154 11.45 -8.32 -20.14
N ARG A 155 11.39 -7.29 -20.99
CA ARG A 155 10.13 -6.65 -21.36
C ARG A 155 9.35 -7.59 -22.27
N LEU A 156 8.53 -8.43 -21.64
CA LEU A 156 7.69 -9.39 -22.34
C LEU A 156 6.46 -8.69 -22.93
N GLY A 157 6.01 -9.18 -24.09
CA GLY A 157 4.68 -8.88 -24.61
C GLY A 157 3.60 -9.68 -23.86
N ASP A 158 2.48 -9.96 -24.52
CA ASP A 158 1.36 -10.75 -23.97
C ASP A 158 1.68 -12.26 -23.85
N GLU A 159 2.86 -12.63 -23.32
CA GLU A 159 3.14 -14.02 -23.00
C GLU A 159 2.19 -14.52 -21.90
N ALA A 160 1.52 -15.63 -22.16
CA ALA A 160 0.57 -16.22 -21.23
C ALA A 160 1.31 -16.79 -20.00
N LEU A 161 1.11 -16.14 -18.85
CA LEU A 161 1.58 -16.64 -17.55
C LEU A 161 0.87 -17.96 -17.23
N VAL A 162 1.64 -19.01 -16.90
CA VAL A 162 1.09 -20.33 -16.57
C VAL A 162 1.28 -20.64 -15.10
N PRO A 163 0.21 -20.79 -14.30
CA PRO A 163 0.31 -21.16 -12.90
C PRO A 163 1.07 -22.47 -12.65
N LEU A 164 1.98 -22.46 -11.68
CA LEU A 164 2.71 -23.66 -11.23
C LEU A 164 2.09 -24.30 -9.98
N GLY A 165 1.25 -23.55 -9.26
CA GLY A 165 0.60 -24.02 -8.05
C GLY A 165 -0.63 -23.20 -7.70
N LEU A 166 -1.27 -23.54 -6.58
CA LEU A 166 -2.39 -22.77 -6.06
C LEU A 166 -1.90 -21.46 -5.43
N PRO A 167 -2.69 -20.37 -5.54
CA PRO A 167 -2.42 -19.16 -4.78
C PRO A 167 -2.53 -19.44 -3.27
N HIS A 168 -1.67 -18.80 -2.49
CA HIS A 168 -1.67 -18.93 -1.02
C HIS A 168 -1.42 -17.58 -0.36
N TYR A 169 -1.89 -17.45 0.87
CA TYR A 169 -1.66 -16.27 1.68
C TYR A 169 -0.30 -16.33 2.38
N ILE A 170 0.39 -15.20 2.45
CA ILE A 170 1.62 -15.00 3.22
C ILE A 170 1.46 -13.80 4.14
N PHE A 171 1.70 -14.01 5.43
CA PHE A 171 1.81 -12.91 6.39
C PHE A 171 2.97 -11.99 6.02
N ARG A 172 2.68 -10.70 5.81
CA ARG A 172 3.71 -9.71 5.49
C ARG A 172 4.13 -8.91 6.72
N ARG A 173 3.16 -8.28 7.40
CA ARG A 173 3.43 -7.40 8.54
C ARG A 173 2.15 -7.08 9.31
N ILE A 174 2.29 -6.90 10.61
CA ILE A 174 1.29 -6.24 11.46
C ILE A 174 1.96 -5.11 12.25
N GLN A 175 1.30 -3.97 12.34
CA GLN A 175 1.82 -2.79 13.03
C GLN A 175 0.70 -1.94 13.63
N HIS A 176 0.98 -1.31 14.77
CA HIS A 176 0.13 -0.26 15.32
C HIS A 176 0.53 1.10 14.74
N ILE A 177 -0.38 1.79 14.05
CA ILE A 177 -0.06 3.03 13.31
C ILE A 177 0.35 4.18 14.24
N GLY A 178 -0.38 4.42 15.32
CA GLY A 178 -0.03 5.48 16.28
C GLY A 178 1.33 5.27 16.95
N ALA A 179 1.71 4.03 17.28
CA ALA A 179 3.05 3.71 17.78
C ALA A 179 4.13 3.94 16.71
N PHE A 180 3.86 3.61 15.44
CA PHE A 180 4.76 3.90 14.33
C PHE A 180 4.97 5.41 14.16
N LEU A 181 3.90 6.23 14.13
CA LEU A 181 4.00 7.69 14.02
C LEU A 181 4.77 8.31 15.20
N ARG A 182 4.49 7.87 16.43
CA ARG A 182 5.28 8.32 17.60
C ARG A 182 6.76 7.95 17.50
N ARG A 183 7.10 6.82 16.88
CA ARG A 183 8.49 6.42 16.61
C ARG A 183 9.13 7.35 15.57
N MET A 184 8.39 7.78 14.55
CA MET A 184 8.86 8.77 13.58
C MET A 184 9.27 10.09 14.27
N LEU A 185 8.43 10.61 15.17
CA LEU A 185 8.72 11.84 15.92
C LEU A 185 9.92 11.72 16.87
N GLN A 186 10.13 10.53 17.45
CA GLN A 186 11.30 10.28 18.30
C GLN A 186 12.60 10.33 17.52
N GLN A 187 12.58 9.94 16.24
CA GLN A 187 13.76 10.01 15.38
C GLN A 187 13.99 11.43 14.85
N LYS A 188 12.93 12.08 14.33
CA LYS A 188 12.98 13.45 13.84
C LYS A 188 11.87 14.24 14.51
N ALA A 189 12.25 15.15 15.40
CA ALA A 189 11.31 15.94 16.19
C ALA A 189 10.38 16.82 15.33
N GLU A 190 10.83 17.21 14.14
CA GLU A 190 10.00 17.92 13.16
C GLU A 190 8.91 16.98 12.60
N PRO A 191 7.61 17.31 12.78
CA PRO A 191 6.53 16.47 12.30
C PRO A 191 6.55 16.30 10.77
N ALA A 192 6.59 15.05 10.31
CA ALA A 192 6.35 14.73 8.91
C ALA A 192 4.90 15.06 8.49
N PRO A 193 4.62 15.33 7.20
CA PRO A 193 3.29 15.68 6.69
C PRO A 193 2.14 14.76 7.15
N ILE A 194 2.39 13.46 7.29
CA ILE A 194 1.41 12.49 7.80
C ILE A 194 0.90 12.82 9.22
N HIS A 195 1.73 13.41 10.10
CA HIS A 195 1.29 13.78 11.45
C HIS A 195 0.25 14.89 11.38
N ARG A 196 0.48 15.86 10.51
CA ARG A 196 -0.46 16.95 10.28
C ARG A 196 -1.74 16.47 9.60
N LEU A 197 -1.65 15.49 8.70
CA LEU A 197 -2.82 14.85 8.11
C LEU A 197 -3.74 14.24 9.19
N PHE A 198 -3.19 13.51 10.17
CA PHE A 198 -3.96 12.97 11.29
C PHE A 198 -4.51 14.07 12.21
N GLU A 199 -3.73 15.13 12.44
CA GLU A 199 -4.19 16.28 13.21
C GLU A 199 -5.37 16.99 12.54
N ASP A 200 -5.27 17.29 11.24
CA ASP A 200 -6.35 17.89 10.46
C ASP A 200 -7.56 16.96 10.39
N TRP A 201 -7.36 15.64 10.24
CA TRP A 201 -8.44 14.66 10.32
C TRP A 201 -9.20 14.78 11.64
N SER A 202 -8.49 14.81 12.78
CA SER A 202 -9.10 14.90 14.11
C SER A 202 -9.88 16.18 14.36
N LYS A 203 -9.56 17.27 13.67
CA LYS A 203 -10.16 18.61 13.88
C LYS A 203 -11.29 18.93 12.92
N THR A 204 -11.48 18.14 11.86
CA THR A 204 -12.45 18.39 10.80
C THR A 204 -13.69 17.53 10.92
N SER A 205 -14.68 17.79 10.06
CA SER A 205 -15.88 16.96 9.93
C SER A 205 -15.58 15.52 9.54
N ALA A 206 -14.45 15.25 8.87
CA ALA A 206 -14.02 13.89 8.54
C ALA A 206 -13.82 13.04 9.81
N GLY A 207 -12.95 13.47 10.74
CA GLY A 207 -12.70 12.76 11.99
C GLY A 207 -13.89 12.75 12.94
N ALA A 208 -14.73 13.80 12.93
CA ALA A 208 -15.97 13.80 13.69
C ALA A 208 -16.99 12.75 13.21
N THR A 209 -16.88 12.29 11.96
CA THR A 209 -17.85 11.36 11.35
C THR A 209 -17.32 9.94 11.29
N SER A 210 -16.01 9.74 11.10
CA SER A 210 -15.45 8.42 10.82
C SER A 210 -14.00 8.28 11.29
N SER A 211 -13.62 7.06 11.67
CA SER A 211 -12.22 6.70 11.92
C SER A 211 -11.40 6.78 10.63
N PHE A 212 -10.15 7.25 10.73
CA PHE A 212 -9.25 7.35 9.59
C PHE A 212 -9.10 6.01 8.84
N CYS A 213 -8.94 4.91 9.58
CA CYS A 213 -8.75 3.59 9.00
C CYS A 213 -9.96 3.07 8.21
N ASN A 214 -11.12 3.73 8.28
CA ASN A 214 -12.29 3.41 7.44
C ASN A 214 -12.10 3.84 5.98
N HIS A 215 -11.24 4.84 5.74
CA HIS A 215 -11.08 5.46 4.42
C HIS A 215 -9.63 5.40 3.90
N TRP A 216 -8.67 5.12 4.79
CA TRP A 216 -7.25 5.19 4.48
C TRP A 216 -6.46 4.08 5.19
N VAL A 217 -5.47 3.53 4.50
CA VAL A 217 -4.38 2.75 5.11
C VAL A 217 -3.07 3.55 5.03
N VAL A 218 -2.06 3.19 5.80
CA VAL A 218 -0.77 3.89 5.82
C VAL A 218 0.31 2.96 5.31
N ALA A 219 0.81 3.21 4.10
CA ALA A 219 1.99 2.53 3.59
C ALA A 219 3.23 3.04 4.32
N THR A 220 3.84 2.17 5.10
CA THR A 220 5.05 2.48 5.86
C THR A 220 6.29 1.88 5.21
N ARG A 221 7.34 2.69 5.10
CA ARG A 221 8.67 2.27 4.65
C ARG A 221 9.72 2.60 5.71
N GLU A 222 10.67 1.71 5.87
CA GLU A 222 11.83 1.86 6.74
C GLU A 222 13.05 1.50 5.89
N HIS A 223 14.00 2.42 5.77
CA HIS A 223 15.25 2.21 5.05
C HIS A 223 16.40 2.88 5.79
N LEU A 224 17.61 2.38 5.60
CA LEU A 224 18.79 3.02 6.14
C LEU A 224 19.24 4.16 5.22
N ASP A 225 19.65 5.27 5.82
CA ASP A 225 20.35 6.32 5.10
C ASP A 225 21.84 5.97 4.91
N ARG A 226 22.58 6.87 4.25
CA ARG A 226 24.04 6.70 4.02
C ARG A 226 24.88 6.59 5.30
N TYR A 227 24.31 6.93 6.46
CA TYR A 227 24.94 6.86 7.77
C TYR A 227 24.40 5.70 8.62
N HIS A 228 23.67 4.76 8.00
CA HIS A 228 23.02 3.63 8.68
C HIS A 228 21.97 4.06 9.73
N GLN A 229 21.37 5.24 9.56
CA GLN A 229 20.25 5.68 10.40
C GLN A 229 18.91 5.27 9.76
N PRO A 230 17.97 4.71 10.53
CA PRO A 230 16.70 4.22 9.98
C PRO A 230 15.77 5.37 9.64
N ILE A 231 15.53 5.69 8.37
CA ILE A 231 14.53 6.67 7.94
C ILE A 231 13.15 6.01 7.81
N PHE A 232 12.19 6.55 8.56
CA PHE A 232 10.78 6.17 8.44
C PHE A 232 10.03 7.07 7.44
N ARG A 233 9.17 6.45 6.62
CA ARG A 233 8.17 7.13 5.81
C ARG A 233 6.80 6.51 6.05
N ALA A 234 5.77 7.33 6.02
CA ALA A 234 4.37 6.91 6.07
C ALA A 234 3.59 7.73 5.04
N GLN A 235 2.86 7.03 4.17
CA GLN A 235 2.06 7.62 3.12
C GLN A 235 0.64 7.05 3.18
N PRO A 236 -0.41 7.88 3.24
CA PRO A 236 -1.78 7.41 3.24
C PRO A 236 -2.14 6.87 1.84
N ILE A 237 -2.93 5.80 1.80
CA ILE A 237 -3.50 5.22 0.59
C ILE A 237 -5.00 5.14 0.80
N ALA A 238 -5.76 5.77 -0.09
CA ALA A 238 -7.22 5.75 -0.05
C ALA A 238 -7.74 4.32 -0.27
N THR A 239 -8.70 3.90 0.54
CA THR A 239 -9.34 2.58 0.45
C THR A 239 -10.72 2.65 -0.19
N LEU A 240 -10.87 3.52 -1.20
CA LEU A 240 -12.15 3.74 -1.86
C LEU A 240 -12.68 2.44 -2.49
N ALA A 241 -13.98 2.23 -2.36
CA ALA A 241 -14.66 1.13 -3.04
C ALA A 241 -14.95 1.54 -4.49
N GLY A 242 -14.21 0.97 -5.44
CA GLY A 242 -14.40 1.25 -6.87
C GLY A 242 -13.52 2.38 -7.40
N GLU A 243 -13.96 3.02 -8.48
CA GLU A 243 -13.24 4.13 -9.10
C GLU A 243 -13.25 5.37 -8.20
N PRO A 244 -12.12 6.09 -8.07
CA PRO A 244 -12.09 7.35 -7.34
C PRO A 244 -13.07 8.37 -7.92
N PRO A 245 -13.78 9.17 -7.08
CA PRO A 245 -14.66 10.21 -7.59
C PRO A 245 -13.84 11.27 -8.35
N GLU A 246 -14.38 11.74 -9.47
CA GLU A 246 -13.81 12.85 -10.22
C GLU A 246 -14.30 14.19 -9.66
N PHE A 247 -13.43 15.20 -9.66
CA PHE A 247 -13.79 16.55 -9.24
C PHE A 247 -14.17 17.40 -10.45
N GLU A 248 -15.48 17.54 -10.69
CA GLU A 248 -16.05 18.14 -11.90
C GLU A 248 -16.28 19.66 -11.78
N ALA A 249 -15.25 20.43 -11.40
CA ALA A 249 -15.34 21.90 -11.36
C ALA A 249 -14.14 22.57 -12.05
N SER A 250 -14.39 23.65 -12.78
CA SER A 250 -13.34 24.45 -13.41
C SER A 250 -12.78 25.49 -12.44
N ALA A 251 -11.53 25.91 -12.65
CA ALA A 251 -10.93 27.02 -11.91
C ALA A 251 -11.83 28.27 -11.97
N GLY A 252 -12.01 28.93 -10.82
CA GLY A 252 -12.90 30.08 -10.66
C GLY A 252 -14.36 29.72 -10.31
N THR A 253 -14.70 28.44 -10.15
CA THR A 253 -16.01 28.03 -9.62
C THR A 253 -16.12 28.44 -8.14
N SER A 254 -17.24 29.08 -7.77
CA SER A 254 -17.51 29.58 -6.41
C SER A 254 -19.00 29.48 -6.03
N GLY A 255 -19.33 29.79 -4.79
CA GLY A 255 -20.68 29.78 -4.24
C GLY A 255 -21.37 28.41 -4.32
N LEU A 256 -22.66 28.42 -4.66
CA LEU A 256 -23.49 27.20 -4.69
C LEU A 256 -22.96 26.14 -5.68
N LYS A 257 -22.34 26.54 -6.79
CA LYS A 257 -21.74 25.60 -7.75
C LYS A 257 -20.54 24.88 -7.16
N LEU A 258 -19.71 25.60 -6.39
CA LEU A 258 -18.58 24.99 -5.70
C LEU A 258 -19.09 24.04 -4.61
N GLN A 259 -20.09 24.47 -3.83
CA GLN A 259 -20.75 23.62 -2.84
C GLN A 259 -21.25 22.30 -3.44
N GLU A 260 -21.95 22.35 -4.57
CA GLU A 260 -22.47 21.14 -5.26
C GLU A 260 -21.34 20.19 -5.65
N ALA A 261 -20.24 20.69 -6.22
CA ALA A 261 -19.08 19.88 -6.60
C ALA A 261 -18.40 19.24 -5.38
N LEU A 262 -18.22 19.99 -4.28
CA LEU A 262 -17.64 19.47 -3.04
C LEU A 262 -18.52 18.37 -2.43
N GLN A 263 -19.84 18.59 -2.38
CA GLN A 263 -20.79 17.61 -1.84
C GLN A 263 -20.89 16.36 -2.71
N HIS A 264 -20.80 16.51 -4.03
CA HIS A 264 -20.74 15.36 -4.94
C HIS A 264 -19.51 14.51 -4.67
N PHE A 265 -18.33 15.15 -4.57
CA PHE A 265 -17.07 14.46 -4.28
C PHE A 265 -17.11 13.76 -2.92
N ASP A 266 -17.55 14.46 -1.86
CA ASP A 266 -17.64 13.91 -0.51
C ASP A 266 -18.60 12.70 -0.44
N ARG A 267 -19.72 12.76 -1.17
CA ARG A 267 -20.66 11.65 -1.27
C ARG A 267 -20.03 10.45 -1.99
N GLY A 268 -19.29 10.69 -3.07
CA GLY A 268 -18.56 9.64 -3.79
C GLY A 268 -17.47 8.98 -2.95
N ALA A 269 -16.75 9.77 -2.14
CA ALA A 269 -15.72 9.28 -1.23
C ALA A 269 -16.28 8.64 0.06
N GLY A 270 -17.54 8.93 0.39
CA GLY A 270 -18.28 8.31 1.49
C GLY A 270 -18.10 8.97 2.86
N TYR A 271 -17.58 10.20 2.93
CA TYR A 271 -17.45 10.98 4.17
C TYR A 271 -17.36 12.49 3.87
N PRO A 272 -17.78 13.37 4.81
CA PRO A 272 -17.66 14.81 4.61
C PRO A 272 -16.19 15.25 4.65
N MET A 273 -15.89 16.35 3.97
CA MET A 273 -14.54 16.92 3.89
C MET A 273 -13.52 15.99 3.20
N ALA A 274 -13.98 14.99 2.45
CA ALA A 274 -13.11 14.08 1.72
C ALA A 274 -12.33 14.78 0.63
N TRP A 275 -12.95 15.75 -0.06
CA TRP A 275 -12.28 16.54 -1.11
C TRP A 275 -10.96 17.14 -0.62
N TYR A 276 -10.91 17.57 0.65
CA TYR A 276 -9.72 18.15 1.25
C TYR A 276 -8.62 17.11 1.44
N PHE A 277 -8.91 15.94 2.01
CA PHE A 277 -7.91 14.89 2.17
C PHE A 277 -7.44 14.31 0.84
N HIS A 278 -8.31 14.24 -0.17
CA HIS A 278 -7.95 13.84 -1.52
C HIS A 278 -7.16 14.92 -2.28
N MET A 279 -7.36 16.21 -1.98
CA MET A 279 -6.49 17.30 -2.43
C MET A 279 -5.06 17.11 -1.91
N LEU A 280 -4.92 16.74 -0.64
CA LEU A 280 -3.61 16.60 0.03
C LEU A 280 -2.80 15.35 -0.40
N THR A 281 -3.48 14.31 -0.88
CA THR A 281 -2.90 12.97 -1.06
C THR A 281 -2.91 12.52 -2.53
N THR A 282 -4.09 12.22 -3.08
CA THR A 282 -4.25 11.68 -4.44
C THR A 282 -4.19 12.75 -5.52
N LYS A 283 -4.25 14.03 -5.15
CA LYS A 283 -4.34 15.18 -6.05
C LYS A 283 -5.57 15.12 -6.96
N SER A 284 -6.60 14.39 -6.54
CA SER A 284 -7.87 14.27 -7.27
C SER A 284 -8.68 15.57 -7.24
N VAL A 285 -8.39 16.45 -6.27
CA VAL A 285 -9.00 17.77 -6.14
C VAL A 285 -7.91 18.83 -6.28
N PRO A 286 -8.06 19.83 -7.17
CA PRO A 286 -7.06 20.88 -7.36
C PRO A 286 -6.91 21.82 -6.16
N TYR A 287 -5.70 22.35 -5.92
CA TYR A 287 -5.44 23.27 -4.80
C TYR A 287 -6.21 24.60 -4.84
N TRP A 288 -6.64 25.07 -6.02
CA TRP A 288 -7.42 26.30 -6.12
C TRP A 288 -8.74 26.22 -5.33
N VAL A 289 -9.26 25.00 -5.15
CA VAL A 289 -10.50 24.72 -4.41
C VAL A 289 -10.40 25.19 -2.96
N ALA A 290 -9.24 25.02 -2.32
CA ALA A 290 -9.03 25.47 -0.95
C ALA A 290 -9.14 26.99 -0.81
N GLN A 291 -8.59 27.74 -1.77
CA GLN A 291 -8.70 29.20 -1.79
C GLN A 291 -10.15 29.62 -2.01
N SER A 292 -10.83 29.07 -3.01
CA SER A 292 -12.22 29.40 -3.32
C SER A 292 -13.18 29.07 -2.17
N ALA A 293 -12.97 27.96 -1.46
CA ALA A 293 -13.78 27.60 -0.30
C ALA A 293 -13.65 28.61 0.86
N VAL A 294 -12.44 29.15 1.09
CA VAL A 294 -12.22 30.19 2.12
C VAL A 294 -12.77 31.54 1.68
N GLU A 295 -12.61 31.91 0.40
CA GLU A 295 -13.18 33.14 -0.16
C GLU A 295 -14.72 33.12 -0.08
N ASP A 296 -15.35 31.99 -0.39
CA ASP A 296 -16.79 31.79 -0.23
C ASP A 296 -17.24 31.96 1.23
N ALA A 297 -16.51 31.35 2.18
CA ALA A 297 -16.80 31.50 3.61
C ALA A 297 -16.72 32.97 4.07
N LEU A 298 -15.71 33.71 3.60
CA LEU A 298 -15.57 35.15 3.87
C LEU A 298 -16.66 35.98 3.17
N GLY A 299 -17.12 35.53 2.00
CA GLY A 299 -18.23 36.12 1.25
C GLY A 299 -19.63 35.84 1.82
N GLY A 300 -19.72 35.06 2.91
CA GLY A 300 -20.97 34.76 3.60
C GLY A 300 -21.65 33.44 3.18
N PHE A 301 -21.03 32.62 2.33
CA PHE A 301 -21.52 31.28 2.01
C PHE A 301 -21.17 30.31 3.15
N ALA A 302 -22.18 29.80 3.86
CA ALA A 302 -22.00 28.96 5.04
C ALA A 302 -22.24 27.46 4.77
N TYR A 303 -21.62 26.90 3.72
CA TYR A 303 -21.77 25.48 3.37
C TYR A 303 -20.74 24.56 4.00
N LEU A 304 -19.66 25.10 4.57
CA LEU A 304 -18.70 24.36 5.40
C LEU A 304 -18.82 24.77 6.87
N PRO A 305 -18.77 23.82 7.82
CA PRO A 305 -18.60 24.12 9.24
C PRO A 305 -17.34 24.95 9.51
N GLN A 306 -17.37 25.81 10.53
CA GLN A 306 -16.25 26.69 10.86
C GLN A 306 -14.92 25.93 11.08
N LYS A 307 -14.98 24.76 11.74
CA LYS A 307 -13.81 23.90 11.96
C LYS A 307 -13.12 23.45 10.66
N ASP A 308 -13.89 23.23 9.60
CA ASP A 308 -13.35 22.81 8.30
C ASP A 308 -12.72 24.02 7.59
N VAL A 309 -13.37 25.18 7.65
CA VAL A 309 -12.81 26.45 7.17
C VAL A 309 -11.49 26.78 7.87
N ASP A 310 -11.42 26.58 9.18
CA ASP A 310 -10.21 26.83 9.97
C ASP A 310 -9.06 25.91 9.57
N ALA A 311 -9.33 24.62 9.31
CA ALA A 311 -8.34 23.68 8.81
C ALA A 311 -7.80 24.08 7.42
N ILE A 312 -8.70 24.49 6.50
CA ILE A 312 -8.31 24.94 5.16
C ILE A 312 -7.47 26.23 5.24
N ARG A 313 -7.87 27.20 6.09
CA ARG A 313 -7.11 28.43 6.31
C ARG A 313 -5.73 28.14 6.87
N HIS A 314 -5.63 27.24 7.85
CA HIS A 314 -4.35 26.83 8.42
C HIS A 314 -3.45 26.18 7.36
N TRP A 315 -4.02 25.36 6.47
CA TRP A 315 -3.30 24.81 5.33
C TRP A 315 -2.84 25.87 4.32
N LEU A 316 -3.66 26.86 3.97
CA LEU A 316 -3.25 27.95 3.07
C LEU A 316 -2.06 28.76 3.65
N HIS A 317 -1.99 28.92 4.98
CA HIS A 317 -0.88 29.60 5.64
C HIS A 317 0.41 28.77 5.70
N ALA A 318 0.29 27.45 5.79
CA ALA A 318 1.41 26.53 5.80
C ALA A 318 1.07 25.31 4.96
N PRO A 319 1.26 25.33 3.63
CA PRO A 319 0.85 24.21 2.79
C PRO A 319 1.66 22.95 3.05
N TYR A 320 1.02 21.79 2.93
CA TYR A 320 1.70 20.49 2.91
C TYR A 320 0.97 19.52 1.97
N THR A 321 1.68 18.47 1.58
CA THR A 321 1.15 17.34 0.81
C THR A 321 1.76 16.05 1.35
N VAL A 322 1.11 14.91 1.12
CA VAL A 322 1.58 13.59 1.58
C VAL A 322 1.75 12.63 0.42
#